data_AF-A0A1V6QC67-F1
#
_entry.id   AF-A0A1V6QC67-F1
#
_cell.length_a   1.000
_cell.length_b   1.000
_cell.length_c   1.000
_cell.angle_alpha   90.00
_cell.angle_beta   90.00
_cell.angle_gamma   90.00
#
_symmetry.space_group_name_H-M   'P 1'
#
loop_
_entity.id
_entity.type
_entity.pdbx_description
1 polymer ?
#
loop_
_entity_poly.entity_id
_entity_poly.type
_entity_poly.pdbx_seq_one_letter_code
_entity_poly.pdbx_strand_id
1 'polypeptide(L)'
;MCMCLAAPTNFAGFAAVRFLLGFSEGAVSPAFVTITSIWYRKKEHNVRTALWITMNDLAQVIECFLMYGIGKNTLLSIAPWRVIFIICGAITFLAGVGFFILMPNGPKDAWFLNDHEREVLSLRMAEGREGGDKTSFSMAQLRDTHGPEGVGCILVWCFGLYAISCLDFCDSSVRSVNNLRRLLALPRR
;
A
#
# COMPACT_ATOMS: atom_id res chain seq x y z
N MET A 1 0.66 -4.56 -12.89
CA MET A 1 1.79 -3.59 -12.86
C MET A 1 3.03 -4.18 -12.19
N CYS A 2 2.95 -4.74 -10.98
CA CYS A 2 4.11 -5.27 -10.26
C CYS A 2 4.95 -6.29 -11.06
N MET A 3 4.30 -7.22 -11.77
CA MET A 3 5.01 -8.19 -12.63
C MET A 3 5.76 -7.54 -13.81
N CYS A 4 5.28 -6.39 -14.29
CA CYS A 4 5.88 -5.68 -15.43
C CYS A 4 7.26 -5.08 -15.08
N LEU A 5 7.61 -4.94 -13.80
CA LEU A 5 8.96 -4.50 -13.38
C LEU A 5 10.06 -5.51 -13.77
N ALA A 6 9.70 -6.77 -14.00
CA ALA A 6 10.64 -7.81 -14.40
C ALA A 6 10.98 -7.81 -15.90
N ALA A 7 10.22 -7.08 -16.73
CA ALA A 7 10.37 -7.06 -18.18
C ALA A 7 11.44 -6.10 -18.73
N PRO A 8 11.57 -4.83 -18.27
CA PRO A 8 12.44 -3.87 -18.93
C PRO A 8 13.93 -4.24 -18.84
N THR A 9 14.64 -4.05 -19.94
CA THR A 9 16.11 -4.14 -20.04
C THR A 9 16.77 -2.76 -20.10
N ASN A 10 15.97 -1.71 -20.29
CA ASN A 10 16.41 -0.32 -20.44
C ASN A 10 16.01 0.53 -19.22
N PHE A 11 16.86 1.47 -18.82
CA PHE A 11 16.64 2.34 -17.66
C PHE A 11 15.35 3.17 -17.79
N ALA A 12 15.08 3.74 -18.96
CA ALA A 12 13.87 4.51 -19.22
C ALA A 12 12.58 3.68 -19.04
N GLY A 13 12.60 2.42 -19.50
CA GLY A 13 11.48 1.49 -19.31
C GLY A 13 11.27 1.12 -17.84
N PHE A 14 12.37 0.92 -17.09
CA PHE A 14 12.29 0.65 -15.65
C PHE A 14 11.74 1.85 -14.87
N ALA A 15 12.17 3.07 -15.20
CA ALA A 15 11.67 4.30 -14.58
C ALA A 15 10.17 4.54 -14.88
N ALA A 16 9.74 4.31 -16.12
CA ALA A 16 8.33 4.45 -16.50
C ALA A 16 7.41 3.49 -15.73
N VAL A 17 7.81 2.22 -15.59
CA VAL A 17 7.03 1.23 -14.83
C VAL A 17 6.99 1.60 -13.33
N ARG A 18 8.07 2.14 -12.78
CA ARG A 18 8.09 2.64 -11.38
C ARG A 18 7.16 3.83 -11.17
N PHE A 19 7.09 4.75 -12.13
CA PHE A 19 6.14 5.86 -12.08
C PHE A 19 4.70 5.36 -12.09
N LEU A 20 4.36 4.44 -12.99
CA LEU A 20 3.02 3.85 -13.08
C LEU A 20 2.65 3.06 -11.82
N LEU A 21 3.61 2.38 -11.21
CA LEU A 21 3.42 1.68 -9.95
C LEU A 21 3.02 2.66 -8.84
N GLY A 22 3.80 3.73 -8.65
CA GLY A 22 3.49 4.76 -7.64
C GLY A 22 2.15 5.45 -7.89
N PHE A 23 1.81 5.72 -9.15
CA PHE A 23 0.50 6.26 -9.51
C PHE A 23 -0.64 5.30 -9.13
N SER A 24 -0.48 4.00 -9.39
CA SER A 24 -1.50 3.01 -9.06
C SER A 24 -1.65 2.80 -7.55
N GLU A 25 -0.56 2.76 -6.79
CA GLU A 25 -0.59 2.59 -5.34
C GLU A 25 -1.19 3.80 -4.62
N GLY A 26 -1.00 5.01 -5.16
CA GLY A 26 -1.58 6.23 -4.59
C GLY A 26 -3.12 6.22 -4.55
N ALA A 27 -3.78 5.53 -5.47
CA ALA A 27 -5.24 5.41 -5.49
C ALA A 27 -5.79 4.36 -4.51
N VAL A 28 -4.95 3.46 -4.02
CA VAL A 28 -5.36 2.32 -3.20
C VAL A 28 -5.79 2.76 -1.79
N SER A 29 -5.00 3.63 -1.16
CA SER A 29 -5.30 4.15 0.19
C SER A 29 -6.68 4.83 0.30
N PRO A 30 -7.05 5.81 -0.57
CA PRO A 30 -8.38 6.43 -0.49
C PRO A 30 -9.52 5.47 -0.88
N ALA A 31 -9.26 4.46 -1.72
CA ALA A 31 -10.24 3.44 -2.04
C ALA A 31 -10.61 2.60 -0.80
N PHE A 32 -9.61 2.11 -0.05
CA PHE A 32 -9.85 1.35 1.18
C PHE A 32 -10.53 2.18 2.28
N VAL A 33 -10.17 3.47 2.42
CA VAL A 33 -10.84 4.38 3.37
C VAL A 33 -12.31 4.58 2.98
N THR A 34 -12.60 4.77 1.69
CA THR A 34 -13.98 4.89 1.20
C THR A 34 -14.79 3.63 1.48
N ILE A 35 -14.23 2.47 1.15
CA ILE A 35 -14.87 1.17 1.41
C ILE A 35 -15.18 0.99 2.89
N THR A 36 -14.21 1.24 3.78
CA THR A 36 -14.42 1.08 5.22
C THR A 36 -15.43 2.08 5.78
N SER A 37 -15.56 3.27 5.19
CA SER A 37 -16.60 4.25 5.54
C SER A 37 -18.03 3.83 5.14
N ILE A 38 -18.16 2.96 4.14
CA ILE A 38 -19.47 2.43 3.69
C ILE A 38 -20.01 1.38 4.66
N TRP A 39 -19.11 0.61 5.30
CA TRP A 39 -19.45 -0.55 6.15
C TRP A 39 -19.33 -0.32 7.66
N TYR A 40 -18.59 0.71 8.11
CA TYR A 40 -18.36 0.98 9.53
C TYR A 40 -18.67 2.42 9.96
N ARG A 41 -19.03 2.60 11.24
CA ARG A 41 -19.26 3.93 11.84
C ARG A 41 -17.95 4.65 12.13
N LYS A 42 -18.00 5.99 12.17
CA LYS A 42 -16.83 6.85 12.47
C LYS A 42 -16.08 6.47 13.76
N LYS A 43 -16.80 6.10 14.82
CA LYS A 43 -16.19 5.70 16.11
C LYS A 43 -15.40 4.38 16.01
N GLU A 44 -15.75 3.51 15.08
CA GLU A 44 -15.12 2.19 14.87
C GLU A 44 -14.06 2.23 13.75
N HIS A 45 -14.08 3.29 12.94
CA HIS A 45 -13.25 3.44 11.75
C HIS A 45 -11.74 3.45 12.06
N ASN A 46 -11.33 4.10 13.15
CA ASN A 46 -9.90 4.19 13.52
C ASN A 46 -9.29 2.83 13.86
N VAL A 47 -10.02 1.98 14.59
CA VAL A 47 -9.53 0.64 14.98
C VAL A 47 -9.41 -0.26 13.75
N ARG A 48 -10.37 -0.18 12.82
CA ARG A 48 -10.31 -0.90 11.55
C ARG A 48 -9.17 -0.38 10.67
N THR A 49 -8.92 0.93 10.73
CA THR A 49 -7.83 1.56 9.99
C THR A 49 -6.46 1.10 10.46
N ALA A 50 -6.27 1.06 11.78
CA ALA A 50 -5.08 0.49 12.39
C ALA A 50 -4.90 -1.01 12.06
N LEU A 51 -6.00 -1.77 11.95
CA LEU A 51 -5.91 -3.19 11.60
C LEU A 51 -5.40 -3.39 10.17
N TRP A 52 -5.93 -2.68 9.17
CA TRP A 52 -5.45 -2.87 7.80
C TRP A 52 -4.05 -2.30 7.59
N ILE A 53 -3.65 -1.26 8.31
CA ILE A 53 -2.29 -0.70 8.20
C ILE A 53 -1.24 -1.68 8.75
N THR A 54 -1.55 -2.38 9.85
CA THR A 54 -0.63 -3.39 10.40
C THR A 54 -0.50 -4.62 9.50
N MET A 55 -1.50 -4.92 8.65
CA MET A 55 -1.36 -5.96 7.63
C MET A 55 -0.33 -5.59 6.55
N ASN A 56 -0.11 -4.31 6.28
CA ASN A 56 0.92 -3.85 5.36
C ASN A 56 2.32 -4.19 5.88
N ASP A 57 2.58 -3.90 7.16
CA ASP A 57 3.86 -4.22 7.81
C ASP A 57 4.12 -5.74 7.86
N LEU A 58 3.08 -6.53 8.15
CA LEU A 58 3.18 -7.99 8.10
C LEU A 58 3.52 -8.51 6.70
N ALA A 59 2.93 -7.92 5.65
CA ALA A 59 3.27 -8.26 4.27
C ALA A 59 4.74 -7.94 3.97
N GLN A 60 5.27 -6.83 4.49
CA GLN A 60 6.68 -6.47 4.32
C GLN A 60 7.63 -7.47 5.01
N VAL A 61 7.27 -7.98 6.19
CA VAL A 61 8.03 -9.05 6.86
C VAL A 61 8.05 -10.32 6.00
N ILE A 62 6.89 -10.73 5.47
CA ILE A 62 6.77 -11.90 4.59
C ILE A 62 7.62 -11.71 3.31
N GLU A 63 7.62 -10.50 2.74
CA GLU A 63 8.44 -10.16 1.57
C GLU A 63 9.94 -10.30 1.87
N CYS A 64 10.39 -9.88 3.05
CA CYS A 64 11.78 -10.05 3.48
C CYS A 64 12.18 -11.53 3.58
N PHE A 65 11.31 -12.38 4.13
CA PHE A 65 11.54 -13.83 4.18
C PHE A 65 11.58 -14.46 2.78
N LEU A 66 10.70 -14.02 1.88
CA LEU A 66 10.66 -14.49 0.50
C LEU A 66 11.96 -14.13 -0.23
N MET A 67 12.46 -12.91 -0.05
CA MET A 67 13.74 -12.46 -0.61
C MET A 67 14.92 -13.30 -0.10
N TYR A 68 14.95 -13.62 1.19
CA TYR A 68 15.97 -14.50 1.77
C TYR A 68 15.92 -15.91 1.18
N GLY A 69 14.72 -16.47 0.99
CA GLY A 69 14.53 -17.80 0.42
C GLY A 69 14.96 -17.90 -1.05
N ILE A 70 14.65 -16.88 -1.85
CA ILE A 70 15.00 -16.85 -3.29
C ILE A 70 16.49 -16.53 -3.49
N GLY A 71 17.08 -15.70 -2.63
CA GLY A 71 18.50 -15.31 -2.72
C GLY A 71 19.50 -16.48 -2.60
N LYS A 72 19.10 -17.63 -2.04
CA LYS A 72 19.93 -18.83 -1.92
C LYS A 72 19.87 -19.76 -3.14
N ASN A 73 18.92 -19.57 -4.04
CA ASN A 73 18.74 -20.44 -5.20
C ASN A 73 19.49 -19.89 -6.42
N THR A 74 20.62 -20.52 -6.75
CA THR A 74 21.48 -20.18 -7.90
C THR A 74 21.08 -20.88 -9.20
N LEU A 75 20.03 -21.72 -9.19
CA LEU A 75 19.61 -22.54 -10.33
C LEU A 75 18.65 -21.83 -11.32
N LEU A 76 18.15 -20.63 -11.00
CA LEU A 76 17.28 -19.89 -11.92
C LEU A 76 18.11 -19.06 -12.91
N SER A 77 17.82 -19.22 -14.20
CA SER A 77 18.41 -18.43 -15.30
C SER A 77 18.04 -16.93 -15.26
N ILE A 78 17.16 -16.51 -14.35
CA ILE A 78 16.63 -15.15 -14.22
C ILE A 78 17.16 -14.53 -12.93
N ALA A 79 17.52 -13.25 -12.98
CA ALA A 79 18.00 -12.52 -11.81
C ALA A 79 17.01 -12.63 -10.63
N PRO A 80 17.46 -12.99 -9.40
CA PRO A 80 16.60 -13.25 -8.25
C PRO A 80 15.57 -12.16 -7.94
N TRP A 81 15.94 -10.89 -8.14
CA TRP A 81 15.07 -9.74 -7.92
C TRP A 81 13.86 -9.69 -8.87
N ARG A 82 14.01 -10.18 -10.12
CA ARG A 82 12.91 -10.25 -11.10
C ARG A 82 11.88 -11.31 -10.69
N VAL A 83 12.36 -12.41 -10.12
CA VAL A 83 11.52 -13.52 -9.66
C VAL A 83 10.62 -13.09 -8.50
N ILE A 84 11.15 -12.27 -7.57
CA ILE A 84 10.39 -11.71 -6.45
C ILE A 84 9.21 -10.87 -6.94
N PHE A 85 9.43 -9.98 -7.91
CA PHE A 85 8.36 -9.14 -8.48
C PHE A 85 7.27 -9.95 -9.21
N ILE A 86 7.63 -11.07 -9.83
CA ILE A 86 6.67 -11.97 -10.49
C ILE A 86 5.80 -12.68 -9.45
N ILE A 87 6.41 -13.27 -8.42
CA ILE A 87 5.68 -14.01 -7.38
C ILE A 87 4.77 -13.06 -6.59
N CYS A 88 5.29 -11.94 -6.12
CA CYS A 88 4.51 -10.93 -5.39
C CYS A 88 3.37 -10.37 -6.26
N GLY A 89 3.64 -10.10 -7.54
CA GLY A 89 2.63 -9.66 -8.50
C GLY A 89 1.53 -10.69 -8.79
N ALA A 90 1.86 -11.98 -8.77
CA ALA A 90 0.88 -13.05 -8.97
C ALA A 90 -0.03 -13.21 -7.73
N ILE A 91 0.53 -13.18 -6.52
CA ILE A 91 -0.23 -13.28 -5.26
C ILE A 91 -1.21 -12.10 -5.15
N THR A 92 -0.75 -10.88 -5.42
CA THR A 92 -1.60 -9.67 -5.39
C THR A 92 -2.70 -9.71 -6.45
N PHE A 93 -2.42 -10.22 -7.65
CA PHE A 93 -3.43 -10.41 -8.68
C PHE A 93 -4.53 -11.39 -8.23
N LEU A 94 -4.14 -12.54 -7.67
CA LEU A 94 -5.09 -13.53 -7.15
C LEU A 94 -5.94 -12.97 -6.00
N ALA A 95 -5.31 -12.25 -5.06
CA ALA A 95 -6.03 -11.58 -3.98
C ALA A 95 -7.01 -10.53 -4.50
N GLY A 96 -6.64 -9.77 -5.53
CA GLY A 96 -7.52 -8.78 -6.18
C GLY A 96 -8.72 -9.42 -6.87
N VAL A 97 -8.53 -10.53 -7.59
CA VAL A 97 -9.64 -11.31 -8.19
C VAL A 97 -10.56 -11.86 -7.11
N GLY A 98 -10.00 -12.40 -6.02
CA GLY A 98 -10.78 -12.85 -4.87
C GLY A 98 -11.61 -11.72 -4.26
N PHE A 99 -11.01 -10.55 -4.07
CA PHE A 99 -11.69 -9.38 -3.54
C PHE A 99 -12.84 -8.91 -4.45
N PHE A 100 -12.63 -8.90 -5.77
CA PHE A 100 -13.66 -8.52 -6.74
C PHE A 100 -14.89 -9.44 -6.70
N ILE A 101 -14.69 -10.73 -6.44
CA ILE A 101 -15.79 -11.71 -6.37
C ILE A 101 -16.47 -11.69 -4.99
N LEU A 102 -15.69 -11.58 -3.92
CA LEU A 102 -16.23 -11.67 -2.55
C LEU A 102 -16.88 -10.38 -2.05
N MET A 103 -16.50 -9.22 -2.58
CA MET A 103 -16.90 -7.94 -2.02
C MET A 103 -18.28 -7.47 -2.55
N PRO A 104 -19.34 -7.44 -1.71
CA PRO A 104 -20.60 -6.82 -2.07
C PRO A 104 -20.49 -5.29 -2.13
N ASN A 105 -21.17 -4.67 -3.11
CA ASN A 105 -21.10 -3.23 -3.38
C ASN A 105 -21.71 -2.35 -2.28
N GLY A 106 -22.47 -2.92 -1.35
CA GLY A 106 -22.96 -2.18 -0.20
C GLY A 106 -23.73 -3.03 0.81
N PRO A 107 -24.17 -2.41 1.92
CA PRO A 107 -24.89 -3.09 3.01
C PRO A 107 -26.17 -3.81 2.59
N LYS A 108 -26.77 -3.38 1.47
CA LYS A 108 -28.00 -3.95 0.89
C LYS A 108 -27.74 -5.22 0.08
N ASP A 109 -26.55 -5.35 -0.52
CA ASP A 109 -26.14 -6.51 -1.34
C ASP A 109 -25.29 -7.50 -0.53
N ALA A 110 -25.24 -7.37 0.80
CA ALA A 110 -24.45 -8.22 1.67
C ALA A 110 -24.99 -9.66 1.65
N TRP A 111 -24.41 -10.53 0.81
CA TRP A 111 -24.80 -11.93 0.67
C TRP A 111 -24.66 -12.75 1.96
N PHE A 112 -23.91 -12.24 2.95
CA PHE A 112 -23.67 -12.87 4.25
C PHE A 112 -24.71 -12.51 5.34
N LEU A 113 -25.54 -11.47 5.17
CA LEU A 113 -26.50 -11.03 6.21
C LEU A 113 -27.94 -11.48 5.91
N ASN A 114 -28.71 -11.78 6.95
CA ASN A 114 -30.15 -12.01 6.85
C ASN A 114 -30.92 -10.68 6.63
N ASP A 115 -32.12 -10.72 6.05
CA ASP A 115 -32.85 -9.49 5.65
C ASP A 115 -33.10 -8.53 6.81
N HIS A 116 -33.44 -9.07 7.99
CA HIS A 116 -33.63 -8.29 9.22
C HIS A 116 -32.32 -7.64 9.72
N GLU A 117 -31.18 -8.32 9.57
CA GLU A 117 -29.87 -7.79 9.97
C GLU A 117 -29.43 -6.66 9.04
N ARG A 118 -29.74 -6.77 7.74
CA ARG A 118 -29.48 -5.71 6.74
C ARG A 118 -30.24 -4.44 7.08
N GLU A 119 -31.51 -4.56 7.48
CA GLU A 119 -32.34 -3.42 7.85
C GLU A 119 -31.79 -2.70 9.10
N VAL A 120 -31.49 -3.44 10.16
CA VAL A 120 -30.87 -2.91 11.39
C VAL A 120 -29.52 -2.26 11.11
N LEU A 121 -28.69 -2.86 10.26
CA LEU A 121 -27.40 -2.29 9.87
C LEU A 121 -27.60 -0.98 9.08
N SER A 122 -28.57 -0.93 8.16
CA SER A 122 -28.84 0.26 7.35
C SER A 122 -29.32 1.45 8.19
N LEU A 123 -30.19 1.21 9.18
CA LEU A 123 -30.68 2.22 10.12
C LEU A 123 -29.55 2.73 11.02
N ARG A 124 -28.72 1.83 11.55
CA ARG A 124 -27.54 2.16 12.36
C ARG A 124 -26.49 2.95 11.58
N MET A 125 -26.36 2.69 10.28
CA MET A 125 -25.44 3.42 9.41
C MET A 125 -26.01 4.77 8.98
N ALA A 126 -27.33 4.92 8.87
CA ALA A 126 -27.99 6.20 8.63
C ALA A 126 -27.82 7.16 9.81
N GLU A 127 -27.92 6.66 11.05
CA GLU A 127 -27.75 7.45 12.28
C GLU A 127 -26.30 8.00 12.45
N GLY A 128 -25.30 7.28 11.93
CA GLY A 128 -23.88 7.71 11.97
C GLY A 128 -23.44 8.61 10.81
N ARG A 129 -24.30 8.84 9.81
CA ARG A 129 -24.02 9.61 8.59
C ARG A 129 -24.49 11.07 8.70
N GLU A 130 -23.97 11.82 9.68
CA GLU A 130 -24.19 13.29 9.74
C GLU A 130 -23.42 14.06 8.65
N GLY A 131 -22.47 13.42 7.98
CA GLY A 131 -21.84 13.93 6.76
C GLY A 131 -22.43 13.20 5.57
N GLY A 132 -23.57 13.66 5.06
CA GLY A 132 -24.16 13.13 3.83
C GLY A 132 -23.13 13.17 2.70
N ASP A 133 -23.17 12.14 1.86
CA ASP A 133 -22.44 12.06 0.59
C ASP A 133 -22.95 13.17 -0.34
N LYS A 134 -22.47 14.39 -0.10
CA LYS A 134 -22.68 15.51 -1.03
C LYS A 134 -21.69 15.29 -2.16
N THR A 135 -22.16 14.69 -3.23
CA THR A 135 -21.46 14.63 -4.53
C THR A 135 -21.21 16.01 -5.14
N SER A 136 -21.69 17.09 -4.50
CA SER A 136 -21.34 18.47 -4.83
C SER A 136 -19.96 18.83 -4.28
N PHE A 137 -18.98 18.94 -5.17
CA PHE A 137 -17.65 19.42 -4.86
C PHE A 137 -17.72 20.86 -4.30
N SER A 138 -17.44 21.03 -2.99
CA SER A 138 -17.46 22.33 -2.35
C SER A 138 -16.09 22.98 -2.43
N MET A 139 -15.97 24.08 -3.20
CA MET A 139 -14.75 24.89 -3.25
C MET A 139 -14.35 25.43 -1.86
N ALA A 140 -15.27 25.49 -0.90
CA ALA A 140 -14.97 25.89 0.47
C ALA A 140 -14.16 24.82 1.23
N GLN A 141 -14.51 23.53 1.10
CA GLN A 141 -13.72 22.44 1.70
C GLN A 141 -12.32 22.32 1.08
N LEU A 142 -12.22 22.59 -0.23
CA LEU A 142 -10.93 22.61 -0.90
C LEU A 142 -10.06 23.77 -0.40
N ARG A 143 -10.65 24.94 -0.16
CA ARG A 143 -9.96 26.10 0.43
C ARG A 143 -9.51 25.85 1.87
N ASP A 144 -10.31 25.20 2.70
CA ASP A 144 -9.93 24.82 4.07
C ASP A 144 -8.78 23.80 4.08
N THR A 145 -8.76 22.88 3.09
CA THR A 145 -7.67 21.92 2.92
C THR A 145 -6.34 22.59 2.51
N HIS A 146 -6.41 23.72 1.80
CA HIS A 146 -5.24 24.55 1.49
C HIS A 146 -4.88 25.57 2.59
N GLY A 147 -5.63 25.60 3.70
CA GLY A 147 -5.30 26.41 4.87
C GLY A 147 -4.06 25.89 5.63
N PRO A 148 -3.58 26.63 6.63
CA PRO A 148 -2.38 26.28 7.41
C PRO A 148 -2.47 24.90 8.08
N GLU A 149 -3.68 24.49 8.48
CA GLU A 149 -3.98 23.19 9.09
C GLU A 149 -3.73 22.01 8.12
N GLY A 150 -4.25 22.11 6.89
CA GLY A 150 -4.13 21.05 5.87
C GLY A 150 -2.74 20.97 5.24
N VAL A 151 -2.10 22.13 5.06
CA VAL A 151 -0.69 22.19 4.62
C VAL A 151 0.24 21.60 5.68
N GLY A 152 -0.08 21.77 6.97
CA GLY A 152 0.63 21.12 8.08
C GLY A 152 0.59 19.59 7.98
N CYS A 153 -0.58 19.00 7.71
CA CYS A 153 -0.70 17.55 7.52
C CYS A 153 0.10 17.04 6.31
N ILE A 154 0.06 17.76 5.18
CA ILE A 154 0.84 17.40 3.98
C ILE A 154 2.33 17.50 4.26
N LEU A 155 2.78 18.57 4.93
CA LEU A 155 4.19 18.75 5.29
C LEU A 155 4.68 17.68 6.25
N VAL A 156 3.90 17.30 7.27
CA VAL A 156 4.25 16.19 8.18
C VAL A 156 4.38 14.88 7.41
N TRP A 157 3.49 14.63 6.45
CA TRP A 157 3.55 13.42 5.62
C TRP A 157 4.76 13.42 4.68
N CYS A 158 5.06 14.56 4.04
CA CYS A 158 6.25 14.74 3.21
C CYS A 158 7.55 14.63 4.01
N PHE A 159 7.60 15.19 5.23
CA PHE A 159 8.74 15.04 6.15
C PHE A 159 8.91 13.58 6.59
N GLY A 160 7.82 12.86 6.85
CA GLY A 160 7.86 11.44 7.17
C GLY A 160 8.47 10.61 6.04
N LEU A 161 8.02 10.83 4.80
CA LEU A 161 8.57 10.16 3.61
C LEU A 161 10.04 10.52 3.35
N TYR A 162 10.42 11.79 3.56
CA TYR A 162 11.80 12.23 3.44
C TYR A 162 12.70 11.59 4.52
N ALA A 163 12.22 11.48 5.76
CA ALA A 163 12.95 10.84 6.84
C ALA A 163 13.17 9.34 6.61
N ILE A 164 12.16 8.62 6.10
CA ILE A 164 12.25 7.19 5.79
C ILE A 164 13.26 6.95 4.65
N SER A 165 13.17 7.74 3.57
CA SER A 165 14.10 7.63 2.44
C SER A 165 15.54 8.01 2.82
N CYS A 166 15.74 8.99 3.70
CA CYS A 166 17.05 9.28 4.27
C CYS A 166 17.60 8.12 5.13
N LEU A 167 16.73 7.42 5.88
CA LEU A 167 17.13 6.25 6.66
C LEU A 167 17.60 5.10 5.77
N ASP A 168 16.84 4.78 4.72
CA ASP A 168 17.19 3.71 3.77
C ASP A 168 18.48 4.04 3.00
N PHE A 169 18.68 5.31 2.63
CA PHE A 169 19.91 5.77 2.00
C PHE A 169 21.11 5.68 2.95
N CYS A 170 20.93 6.04 4.22
CA CYS A 170 21.95 5.92 5.24
C CYS A 170 22.33 4.45 5.47
N ASP A 171 21.36 3.55 5.58
CA ASP A 171 21.61 2.13 5.80
C ASP A 171 22.31 1.47 4.59
N SER A 172 21.92 1.83 3.35
CA SER A 172 22.66 1.43 2.14
C SER A 172 24.10 1.95 2.12
N SER A 173 24.32 3.20 2.54
CA SER A 173 25.63 3.83 2.57
C SER A 173 26.56 3.16 3.58
N VAL A 174 26.05 2.88 4.79
CA VAL A 174 26.79 2.16 5.85
C VAL A 174 27.13 0.74 5.39
N ARG A 175 26.19 0.05 4.73
CA ARG A 175 26.38 -1.31 4.21
C ARG A 175 27.44 -1.35 3.09
N SER A 176 27.48 -0.32 2.24
CA SER A 176 28.50 -0.13 1.20
C SER A 176 29.90 0.09 1.79
N VAL A 177 30.03 0.96 2.80
CA VAL A 177 31.31 1.22 3.49
C VAL A 177 31.81 -0.02 4.23
N ASN A 178 30.92 -0.79 4.87
CA ASN A 178 31.30 -2.04 5.54
C ASN A 178 31.75 -3.13 4.56
N ASN A 179 31.14 -3.23 3.38
CA ASN A 179 31.62 -4.13 2.32
C ASN A 179 32.99 -3.70 1.80
N LEU A 180 33.23 -2.40 1.62
CA LEU A 180 34.54 -1.86 1.23
C LEU A 180 35.62 -2.13 2.27
N ARG A 181 35.31 -1.99 3.57
CA ARG A 181 36.24 -2.36 4.66
C ARG A 181 36.56 -3.85 4.67
N ARG A 182 35.57 -4.73 4.41
CA ARG A 182 35.82 -6.18 4.28
C ARG A 182 36.72 -6.53 3.10
N LEU A 183 36.56 -5.84 1.97
CA LEU A 183 37.40 -6.04 0.78
C LEU A 183 38.83 -5.52 0.99
N LEU A 184 39.00 -4.42 1.71
CA LEU A 184 40.33 -3.89 2.07
C LEU A 184 41.03 -4.70 3.17
N ALA A 185 40.27 -5.45 3.98
CA ALA A 185 40.81 -6.34 5.02
C ALA A 185 41.26 -7.71 4.48
N LEU A 186 41.00 -8.03 3.20
CA LEU A 186 41.54 -9.23 2.58
C LEU A 186 43.02 -9.02 2.23
N PRO A 187 43.92 -9.95 2.60
CA PRO A 187 45.33 -9.82 2.24
C PRO A 187 45.44 -9.80 0.72
N ARG A 188 46.05 -8.74 0.17
CA ARG A 188 46.45 -8.67 -1.24
C ARG A 188 47.34 -9.88 -1.53
N ARG A 189 46.80 -10.86 -2.25
CA ARG A 189 47.59 -11.87 -2.97
C ARG A 189 47.98 -11.34 -4.33
#